data_AF-A0A4Y2KJ50-F1
#
_entry.id   AF-A0A4Y2KJ50-F1
#
_cell.length_a   1.000
_cell.length_b   1.000
_cell.length_c   1.000
_cell.angle_alpha   90.00
_cell.angle_beta   90.00
_cell.angle_gamma   90.00
#
_symmetry.space_group_name_H-M   'P 1'
#
loop_
_entity.id
_entity.type
_entity.pdbx_description
1 polymer ?
#
loop_
_entity_poly.entity_id
_entity_poly.type
_entity_poly.pdbx_seq_one_letter_code
_entity_poly.pdbx_strand_id
1 'polypeptide(L)'
;ITGKVTIDENGDRDADYSILDLNPETGVFEVVANYIGTKKQVVDEPGKIIHWAGNRGSHPPDTPKCGYDNSKCLESKIFSELAQKFSRT
;
A
#
# COMPACT_ATOMS: atom_id res chain seq x y z
N ILE A 1 26.89 -0.95 -16.25
CA ILE A 1 27.52 -1.32 -14.95
C ILE A 1 26.67 -0.71 -13.83
N THR A 2 26.15 -1.54 -12.92
CA THR A 2 25.04 -1.26 -11.98
C THR A 2 25.40 -0.43 -10.74
N GLY A 3 26.35 0.50 -10.82
CA GLY A 3 26.75 1.33 -9.68
C GLY A 3 27.38 0.55 -8.50
N LYS A 4 27.25 1.09 -7.29
CA LYS A 4 27.83 0.54 -6.05
C LYS A 4 27.14 -0.78 -5.65
N VAL A 5 27.92 -1.78 -5.29
CA VAL A 5 27.45 -3.08 -4.78
C VAL A 5 27.92 -3.23 -3.33
N THR A 6 27.01 -3.58 -2.43
CA THR A 6 27.31 -3.89 -1.03
C THR A 6 26.78 -5.28 -0.71
N ILE A 7 27.50 -6.02 0.12
CA ILE A 7 27.18 -7.39 0.55
C ILE A 7 27.08 -7.36 2.07
N ASP A 8 26.04 -8.00 2.61
CA ASP A 8 25.81 -8.08 4.04
C ASP A 8 26.66 -9.18 4.72
N GLU A 9 26.51 -9.31 6.04
CA GLU A 9 27.26 -10.28 6.84
C GLU A 9 26.92 -11.75 6.51
N ASN A 10 25.77 -12.00 5.89
CA ASN A 10 25.32 -13.31 5.46
C ASN A 10 25.82 -13.67 4.04
N GLY A 11 26.46 -12.72 3.35
CA GLY A 11 26.94 -12.88 1.98
C GLY A 11 25.89 -12.53 0.92
N ASP A 12 24.76 -11.94 1.31
CA ASP A 12 23.69 -11.53 0.41
C ASP A 12 23.88 -10.09 -0.07
N ARG A 13 23.36 -9.77 -1.26
CA ARG A 13 23.48 -8.42 -1.82
C ARG A 13 22.45 -7.47 -1.20
N ASP A 14 22.90 -6.29 -0.78
CA ASP A 14 22.02 -5.14 -0.55
C ASP A 14 21.48 -4.65 -1.90
N ALA A 15 20.30 -5.16 -2.27
CA ALA A 15 19.67 -4.85 -3.54
C ALA A 15 18.88 -3.53 -3.46
N ASP A 16 19.13 -2.66 -4.44
CA ASP A 16 18.30 -1.50 -4.70
C ASP A 16 17.17 -1.89 -5.66
N TYR A 17 15.97 -1.33 -5.46
CA TYR A 17 14.80 -1.59 -6.29
C TYR A 17 14.14 -0.27 -6.70
N SER A 18 13.56 -0.23 -7.90
CA SER A 18 12.69 0.88 -8.32
C SER A 18 11.23 0.48 -8.18
N ILE A 19 10.42 1.38 -7.64
CA ILE A 19 8.97 1.28 -7.61
C ILE A 19 8.46 2.02 -8.84
N LEU A 20 7.73 1.31 -9.69
CA LEU A 20 7.16 1.88 -10.90
C LEU A 20 5.65 1.98 -10.73
N ASP A 21 5.11 3.10 -11.19
CA ASP A 21 3.67 3.34 -11.29
C ASP A 21 3.27 3.51 -12.75
N LEU A 22 2.03 3.15 -13.07
CA LEU A 22 1.49 3.28 -14.41
C LEU A 22 0.96 4.70 -14.61
N ASN A 23 1.56 5.47 -15.52
CA ASN A 23 1.03 6.77 -15.90
C ASN A 23 -0.31 6.58 -16.65
N PRO A 24 -1.44 7.08 -16.11
CA PRO A 24 -2.77 6.83 -16.67
C PRO A 24 -3.02 7.55 -18.00
N GLU A 25 -2.26 8.60 -18.31
CA GLU A 25 -2.40 9.37 -19.56
C GLU A 25 -1.63 8.71 -20.71
N THR A 26 -0.43 8.18 -20.43
CA THR A 26 0.46 7.62 -21.45
C THR A 26 0.43 6.10 -21.53
N GLY A 27 -0.02 5.43 -20.47
CA GLY A 27 -0.01 3.96 -20.36
C GLY A 27 1.39 3.37 -20.15
N VAL A 28 2.37 4.19 -19.75
CA VAL A 28 3.77 3.79 -19.55
C VAL A 28 4.09 3.70 -18.06
N PHE A 29 4.87 2.69 -17.68
CA PHE A 29 5.41 2.60 -16.32
C PHE A 29 6.56 3.57 -16.11
N GLU A 30 6.46 4.38 -15.07
CA GLU A 30 7.45 5.39 -14.71
C GLU A 30 7.96 5.12 -13.29
N VAL A 31 9.25 5.37 -13.04
CA VAL A 31 9.79 5.29 -11.68
C VAL A 31 9.20 6.42 -10.84
N VAL A 32 8.63 6.06 -9.70
CA VAL A 32 8.02 7.02 -8.74
C VAL A 32 8.74 7.04 -7.41
N ALA A 33 9.49 5.99 -7.08
CA ALA A 33 10.35 5.93 -5.92
C ALA A 33 11.43 4.86 -6.10
N ASN A 34 12.49 4.93 -5.29
CA ASN A 34 13.55 3.94 -5.24
C ASN A 34 13.77 3.46 -3.81
N TYR A 35 13.85 2.15 -3.62
CA TYR A 35 14.31 1.54 -2.38
C TYR A 35 15.84 1.39 -2.43
N ILE A 36 16.50 1.96 -1.42
CA ILE A 36 17.95 1.90 -1.24
C ILE A 36 18.27 0.78 -0.25
N GLY A 37 18.78 -0.35 -0.73
CA GLY A 37 19.00 -1.57 0.05
C GLY A 37 19.87 -1.35 1.27
N THR A 38 21.02 -0.67 1.06
CA THR A 38 21.97 -0.35 2.14
C THR A 38 21.39 0.52 3.24
N LYS A 39 20.41 1.37 2.93
CA LYS A 39 19.76 2.27 3.89
C LYS A 39 18.44 1.75 4.43
N LYS A 40 17.88 0.71 3.79
CA LYS A 40 16.54 0.18 4.04
C LYS A 40 15.46 1.27 3.99
N GLN A 41 15.56 2.15 3.00
CA GLN A 41 14.70 3.34 2.87
C GLN A 41 14.13 3.45 1.46
N VAL A 42 12.87 3.87 1.38
CA VAL A 42 12.24 4.30 0.14
C VAL A 42 12.43 5.81 0.00
N VAL A 43 12.88 6.24 -1.17
CA VAL A 43 13.09 7.64 -1.53
C VAL A 43 12.23 7.95 -2.74
N ASP A 44 11.31 8.90 -2.58
CA ASP A 44 10.42 9.33 -3.66
C ASP A 44 11.18 10.05 -4.77
N GLU A 45 10.78 9.81 -6.01
CA GLU A 45 11.31 10.52 -7.17
C GLU A 45 10.71 11.94 -7.21
N PRO A 46 11.54 13.01 -7.24
CA PRO A 46 11.04 14.37 -7.20
C PRO A 46 10.04 14.69 -8.30
N GLY A 47 8.88 15.23 -7.92
CA GLY A 47 7.82 15.61 -8.86
C GLY A 47 7.00 14.44 -9.42
N LYS A 48 7.24 13.21 -8.96
CA LYS A 48 6.40 12.05 -9.25
C LYS A 48 5.40 11.81 -8.12
N ILE A 49 4.24 11.27 -8.49
CA ILE A 49 3.19 10.84 -7.56
C ILE A 49 2.71 9.45 -7.97
N ILE A 50 2.16 8.70 -7.02
CA ILE A 50 1.51 7.41 -7.30
C ILE A 50 0.05 7.67 -7.70
N HIS A 51 -0.35 7.13 -8.86
CA HIS A 51 -1.71 7.21 -9.38
C HIS A 51 -2.54 6.05 -8.86
N TRP A 52 -3.39 6.32 -7.87
CA TRP A 52 -4.28 5.30 -7.33
C TRP A 52 -5.54 5.14 -8.16
N ALA A 53 -5.84 3.89 -8.51
CA ALA A 53 -7.00 3.53 -9.33
C ALA A 53 -8.32 4.12 -8.78
N GLY A 54 -9.19 4.55 -9.71
CA GLY A 54 -10.45 5.21 -9.39
C GLY A 54 -10.29 6.68 -8.97
N ASN A 55 -9.23 7.35 -9.44
CA ASN A 55 -8.91 8.75 -9.15
C ASN A 55 -8.84 9.05 -7.65
N ARG A 56 -8.27 8.13 -6.87
CA ARG A 56 -8.11 8.31 -5.43
C ARG A 56 -6.90 9.20 -5.16
N GLY A 57 -7.03 10.08 -4.16
CA GLY A 57 -5.89 10.88 -3.68
C GLY A 57 -4.91 10.11 -2.79
N SER A 58 -5.26 8.89 -2.39
CA SER A 58 -4.46 8.04 -1.50
C SER A 58 -4.64 6.56 -1.79
N HIS A 59 -3.75 5.75 -1.23
CA HIS A 59 -3.77 4.30 -1.36
C HIS A 59 -5.11 3.70 -0.89
N PRO A 60 -5.56 2.59 -1.49
CA PRO A 60 -6.68 1.84 -0.94
C PRO A 60 -6.35 1.35 0.49
N PRO A 61 -7.36 1.15 1.34
CA PRO A 61 -7.19 0.43 2.59
C PRO A 61 -6.63 -0.97 2.34
N ASP A 62 -5.77 -1.44 3.24
CA ASP A 62 -5.20 -2.78 3.19
C ASP A 62 -6.26 -3.87 3.46
N THR A 63 -7.30 -3.54 4.22
CA THR A 63 -8.38 -4.44 4.60
C THR A 63 -9.74 -3.89 4.13
N PRO A 64 -10.63 -4.73 3.57
CA PRO A 64 -12.00 -4.32 3.26
C PRO A 64 -12.75 -3.82 4.50
N LYS A 65 -13.66 -2.85 4.33
CA LYS A 65 -14.45 -2.25 5.43
C LYS A 65 -15.15 -3.30 6.32
N CYS A 66 -15.64 -4.38 5.72
CA CYS A 66 -16.36 -5.44 6.41
C CYS A 66 -15.48 -6.64 6.80
N GLY A 67 -14.16 -6.56 6.65
CA GLY A 67 -13.27 -7.72 6.66
C GLY A 67 -13.37 -8.51 5.36
N TYR A 68 -12.40 -9.39 5.11
CA TYR A 68 -12.38 -10.23 3.90
C TYR A 68 -13.54 -11.23 3.85
N ASP A 69 -14.05 -11.63 5.02
CA ASP A 69 -15.13 -12.59 5.21
C ASP A 69 -16.48 -11.94 5.57
N ASN A 70 -16.56 -10.60 5.50
CA ASN A 70 -17.74 -9.81 5.87
C ASN A 70 -18.13 -9.87 7.38
N SER A 71 -17.31 -10.50 8.24
CA SER A 71 -17.60 -10.69 9.67
C SER A 71 -17.85 -9.38 10.43
N LYS A 72 -17.06 -8.33 10.15
CA LYS A 72 -17.16 -7.03 10.85
C LYS A 72 -18.49 -6.31 10.61
N CYS A 73 -19.13 -6.56 9.46
CA CYS A 73 -20.43 -5.98 9.15
C CYS A 73 -21.61 -6.85 9.61
N LEU A 74 -21.38 -8.13 9.89
CA LEU A 74 -22.36 -9.00 10.54
C LEU A 74 -22.42 -8.72 12.05
N GLU A 75 -21.25 -8.55 12.67
CA GLU A 75 -21.12 -8.16 14.07
C GLU A 75 -21.83 -6.81 14.33
N SER A 76 -21.59 -5.80 13.47
CA SER A 76 -22.25 -4.50 13.62
C SER A 76 -23.78 -4.57 13.50
N LYS A 77 -24.31 -5.44 12.62
CA LYS A 77 -25.75 -5.67 12.51
C LYS A 77 -26.32 -6.29 13.79
N ILE A 78 -25.68 -7.35 14.31
CA ILE A 78 -26.12 -8.01 15.55
C ILE A 78 -26.14 -7.01 16.72
N PHE A 79 -25.07 -6.22 16.88
CA PHE A 79 -25.03 -5.19 17.93
C PHE A 79 -26.11 -4.10 17.74
N SER A 80 -26.36 -3.67 16.50
CA SER A 80 -27.41 -2.68 16.22
C SER A 80 -28.82 -3.21 16.53
N GLU A 81 -29.09 -4.48 16.20
CA GLU A 81 -30.37 -5.14 16.48
C GLU A 81 -30.58 -5.34 17.99
N LEU A 82 -29.54 -5.77 18.71
CA LEU A 82 -29.58 -5.91 20.16
C LEU A 82 -29.78 -4.56 20.85
N ALA A 83 -29.03 -3.52 20.47
CA ALA A 83 -29.17 -2.18 21.03
C ALA A 83 -30.59 -1.61 20.82
N GLN A 84 -31.18 -1.84 19.64
CA GLN A 84 -32.55 -1.41 19.35
C GLN A 84 -33.60 -2.17 20.17
N LYS A 85 -33.31 -3.42 20.53
CA LYS A 85 -34.18 -4.24 21.40
C LYS A 85 -34.13 -3.79 22.86
N PHE A 86 -32.94 -3.45 23.37
CA PHE A 86 -32.78 -2.93 24.74
C PHE A 86 -33.35 -1.52 24.91
N SER A 87 -33.26 -0.66 23.89
CA SER A 87 -33.81 0.71 23.94
C SER A 87 -35.35 0.79 23.92
N ARG A 88 -36.05 -0.33 23.66
CA ARG A 88 -37.52 -0.40 23.63
C ARG A 88 -38.13 -1.03 24.89
N THR A 89 -37.32 -1.25 25.93
CA THR A 89 -37.73 -1.71 27.26
C THR A 89 -37.54 -0.58 28.25
#